data_AF-A0A9E0HCZ8-F1
#
_entry.id   AF-A0A9E0HCZ8-F1
#
_cell.length_a   1.000
_cell.length_b   1.000
_cell.length_c   1.000
_cell.angle_alpha   90.00
_cell.angle_beta   90.00
_cell.angle_gamma   90.00
#
_symmetry.space_group_name_H-M   'P 1'
#
loop_
_entity.id
_entity.type
_entity.pdbx_description
1 polymer ?
#
loop_
_entity_poly.entity_id
_entity_poly.type
_entity_poly.pdbx_seq_one_letter_code
_entity_poly.pdbx_strand_id
1 'polypeptide(L)'
;MRTLAAVVAAAALAIASAPPAVACLWDYDTLKEETLSDRDTAAVLRGEHGHHGPGFYPAKLAYTRPLVDTGAAPKERYDDLAVALARTGAHDDALAVLAAKDQRFPGEYTTHANRGTFLAMKGDVAGALVELRRALTINPDAHFGREEFQVKLLEYKLRVAKDPTLRERETFLGHDLKRLIVQTKHKDDRDLDRAVTAMVGLVRFGGADRDPDLWFGLAWTLMQRGDNQLALMALRRAELAGHPRAKADGVDRSKAIRALERYHDDDERWRRASSTIDRALAKGAAVEARRHAAEAKLLARKRWRAAFGY
;
A
#
# COMPACT_ATOMS: atom_id res chain seq x y z
N MET A 1 35.52 51.93 -3.24
CA MET A 1 34.19 51.48 -3.70
C MET A 1 34.30 50.04 -4.21
N ARG A 2 33.41 49.16 -3.70
CA ARG A 2 33.03 47.82 -4.19
C ARG A 2 33.94 46.63 -3.84
N THR A 3 33.56 46.02 -2.72
CA THR A 3 33.70 44.61 -2.34
C THR A 3 33.08 43.67 -3.37
N LEU A 4 33.74 42.56 -3.68
CA LEU A 4 33.17 41.41 -4.41
C LEU A 4 33.31 40.19 -3.50
N ALA A 5 32.20 39.85 -2.82
CA ALA A 5 32.07 38.64 -2.04
C ALA A 5 31.75 37.49 -3.00
N ALA A 6 32.61 36.47 -3.03
CA ALA A 6 32.34 35.21 -3.70
C ALA A 6 31.33 34.42 -2.86
N VAL A 7 30.10 34.31 -3.35
CA VAL A 7 29.08 33.41 -2.79
C VAL A 7 29.39 32.00 -3.29
N VAL A 8 29.95 31.17 -2.42
CA VAL A 8 29.99 29.72 -2.63
C VAL A 8 28.58 29.19 -2.37
N ALA A 9 27.83 28.92 -3.44
CA ALA A 9 26.57 28.21 -3.35
C ALA A 9 26.86 26.74 -3.04
N ALA A 10 26.72 26.37 -1.77
CA ALA A 10 26.65 24.97 -1.36
C ALA A 10 25.33 24.38 -1.88
N ALA A 11 25.40 23.64 -2.99
CA ALA A 11 24.30 22.80 -3.44
C ALA A 11 24.18 21.62 -2.46
N ALA A 12 23.30 21.78 -1.46
CA ALA A 12 22.87 20.67 -0.62
C ALA A 12 22.09 19.70 -1.51
N LEU A 13 22.72 18.59 -1.87
CA LEU A 13 22.07 17.46 -2.53
C LEU A 13 21.06 16.88 -1.53
N ALA A 14 19.80 17.28 -1.64
CA ALA A 14 18.70 16.64 -0.93
C ALA A 14 18.59 15.22 -1.48
N ILE A 15 19.22 14.26 -0.80
CA ILE A 15 18.89 12.84 -0.95
C ILE A 15 17.44 12.74 -0.50
N ALA A 16 16.51 12.74 -1.46
CA ALA A 16 15.14 12.39 -1.19
C ALA A 16 15.17 10.95 -0.67
N SER A 17 15.10 10.79 0.65
CA SER A 17 14.82 9.50 1.27
C SER A 17 13.49 9.05 0.70
N ALA A 18 13.53 8.07 -0.19
CA ALA A 18 12.32 7.40 -0.63
C ALA A 18 11.59 6.95 0.65
N PRO A 19 10.30 7.26 0.81
CA PRO A 19 9.57 6.82 1.99
C PRO A 19 9.70 5.29 2.08
N PRO A 20 9.94 4.74 3.28
CA PRO A 20 10.07 3.31 3.45
C PRO A 20 8.83 2.64 2.87
N ALA A 21 9.05 1.54 2.14
CA ALA A 21 7.98 0.78 1.54
C ALA A 21 6.99 0.37 2.64
N VAL A 22 5.78 0.91 2.56
CA VAL A 22 4.75 0.71 3.57
C VAL A 22 4.14 -0.67 3.34
N ALA A 23 4.08 -1.48 4.39
CA ALA A 23 4.00 -2.92 4.30
C ALA A 23 2.85 -3.49 5.14
N CYS A 24 2.41 -4.71 4.81
CA CYS A 24 1.20 -5.32 5.34
C CYS A 24 1.34 -5.75 6.80
N LEU A 25 0.32 -5.40 7.58
CA LEU A 25 0.23 -5.74 8.99
C LEU A 25 -0.78 -6.86 9.17
N TRP A 26 -0.48 -7.78 10.08
CA TRP A 26 -1.41 -8.78 10.58
C TRP A 26 -1.84 -8.35 11.97
N ASP A 27 -3.07 -7.88 12.08
CA ASP A 27 -3.75 -7.60 13.33
C ASP A 27 -5.21 -8.07 13.23
N TYR A 28 -5.96 -7.90 14.32
CA TYR A 28 -7.36 -8.27 14.33
C TYR A 28 -8.20 -7.50 13.29
N ASP A 29 -7.84 -6.24 13.03
CA ASP A 29 -8.56 -5.37 12.08
C ASP A 29 -8.37 -5.89 10.65
N THR A 30 -7.18 -6.38 10.33
CA THR A 30 -6.85 -7.02 9.06
C THR A 30 -7.74 -8.24 8.79
N LEU A 31 -7.87 -9.16 9.75
CA LEU A 31 -8.71 -10.37 9.64
C LEU A 31 -10.19 -10.06 9.39
N LYS A 32 -10.69 -8.98 9.96
CA LYS A 32 -12.09 -8.56 9.82
C LYS A 32 -12.39 -7.98 8.44
N GLU A 33 -11.40 -7.39 7.78
CA GLU A 33 -11.57 -6.63 6.54
C GLU A 33 -11.26 -7.43 5.28
N GLU A 34 -10.90 -8.71 5.40
CA GLU A 34 -10.31 -9.52 4.33
C GLU A 34 -11.30 -10.23 3.38
N THR A 35 -12.52 -9.73 3.24
CA THR A 35 -13.40 -10.07 2.12
C THR A 35 -13.48 -8.92 1.14
N LEU A 36 -12.52 -8.82 0.22
CA LEU A 36 -12.55 -7.84 -0.86
C LEU A 36 -13.41 -8.34 -2.01
N SER A 37 -14.36 -7.51 -2.44
CA SER A 37 -15.12 -7.65 -3.68
C SER A 37 -14.63 -6.66 -4.74
N ASP A 38 -15.13 -6.77 -5.98
CA ASP A 38 -14.89 -5.76 -7.01
C ASP A 38 -15.43 -4.37 -6.62
N ARG A 39 -16.50 -4.31 -5.81
CA ARG A 39 -17.00 -3.04 -5.27
C ARG A 39 -15.99 -2.41 -4.32
N ASP A 40 -15.29 -3.22 -3.52
CA ASP A 40 -14.25 -2.77 -2.62
C ASP A 40 -13.01 -2.33 -3.38
N THR A 41 -12.63 -3.04 -4.45
CA THR A 41 -11.56 -2.62 -5.36
C THR A 41 -11.83 -1.23 -5.92
N ALA A 42 -13.04 -0.98 -6.41
CA ALA A 42 -13.43 0.33 -6.92
C ALA A 42 -13.45 1.40 -5.82
N ALA A 43 -13.81 1.07 -4.59
CA ALA A 43 -13.79 1.98 -3.45
C ALA A 43 -12.35 2.38 -3.07
N VAL A 44 -11.44 1.40 -2.98
CA VAL A 44 -10.02 1.65 -2.70
C VAL A 44 -9.40 2.55 -3.79
N LEU A 45 -9.69 2.30 -5.07
CA LEU A 45 -9.22 3.15 -6.17
C LEU A 45 -9.75 4.60 -6.10
N ARG A 46 -10.91 4.81 -5.48
CA ARG A 46 -11.47 6.16 -5.21
C ARG A 46 -10.93 6.80 -3.94
N GLY A 47 -10.01 6.15 -3.21
CA GLY A 47 -9.44 6.68 -1.98
C GLY A 47 -10.22 6.29 -0.71
N GLU A 48 -11.21 5.40 -0.81
CA GLU A 48 -11.95 4.86 0.35
C GLU A 48 -11.16 3.67 0.93
N HIS A 49 -9.96 3.95 1.46
CA HIS A 49 -9.02 2.89 1.88
C HIS A 49 -9.35 2.26 3.23
N GLY A 50 -10.24 2.83 4.06
CA GLY A 50 -10.46 2.28 5.40
C GLY A 50 -9.33 2.51 6.41
N HIS A 51 -8.31 3.33 6.11
CA HIS A 51 -7.16 3.58 7.00
C HIS A 51 -7.57 4.25 8.30
N HIS A 52 -7.26 3.72 9.47
CA HIS A 52 -7.67 4.36 10.74
C HIS A 52 -7.18 5.82 10.91
N GLY A 53 -7.95 6.61 11.68
CA GLY A 53 -7.61 7.99 12.00
C GLY A 53 -6.41 8.10 12.95
N PRO A 54 -5.82 9.30 13.11
CA PRO A 54 -4.57 9.48 13.86
C PRO A 54 -4.64 9.07 15.34
N GLY A 55 -5.83 9.06 15.94
CA GLY A 55 -6.03 8.65 17.35
C GLY A 55 -6.16 7.14 17.56
N PHE A 56 -6.33 6.34 16.50
CA PHE A 56 -6.64 4.92 16.62
C PHE A 56 -5.49 4.11 17.21
N TYR A 57 -4.31 4.13 16.59
CA TYR A 57 -3.18 3.33 17.05
C TYR A 57 -2.65 3.74 18.44
N PRO A 58 -2.60 5.04 18.82
CA PRO A 58 -2.33 5.43 20.20
C PRO A 58 -3.35 4.85 21.21
N ALA A 59 -4.64 4.83 20.85
CA ALA A 59 -5.66 4.24 21.71
C ALA A 59 -5.55 2.71 21.76
N LYS A 60 -5.26 2.06 20.63
CA LYS A 60 -5.03 0.61 20.53
C LYS A 60 -3.83 0.20 21.38
N LEU A 61 -2.75 0.98 21.37
CA LEU A 61 -1.59 0.80 22.24
C LEU A 61 -2.00 0.84 23.72
N ALA A 62 -2.70 1.89 24.14
CA ALA A 62 -3.14 2.06 25.53
C ALA A 62 -4.08 0.95 26.01
N TYR A 63 -4.92 0.43 25.10
CA TYR A 63 -5.82 -0.69 25.38
C TYR A 63 -5.08 -2.03 25.46
N THR A 64 -4.16 -2.29 24.53
CA THR A 64 -3.60 -3.63 24.31
C THR A 64 -2.39 -3.90 25.19
N ARG A 65 -1.57 -2.88 25.49
CA ARG A 65 -0.36 -3.02 26.31
C ARG A 65 -0.63 -3.70 27.66
N PRO A 66 -1.57 -3.22 28.50
CA PRO A 66 -1.80 -3.83 29.81
C PRO A 66 -2.25 -5.29 29.71
N LEU A 67 -2.94 -5.67 28.63
CA LEU A 67 -3.38 -7.05 28.40
C LEU A 67 -2.17 -7.96 28.17
N VAL A 68 -1.23 -7.54 27.30
CA VAL A 68 0.00 -8.30 27.03
C VAL A 68 0.91 -8.36 28.26
N ASP A 69 1.03 -7.27 29.01
CA ASP A 69 1.88 -7.18 30.19
C ASP A 69 1.45 -8.14 31.32
N THR A 70 0.19 -8.61 31.32
CA THR A 70 -0.25 -9.67 32.26
C THR A 70 0.48 -11.00 32.06
N GLY A 71 1.09 -11.21 30.89
CA GLY A 71 1.64 -12.50 30.53
C GLY A 71 0.58 -13.60 30.36
N ALA A 72 -0.69 -13.27 30.17
CA ALA A 72 -1.76 -14.24 29.90
C ALA A 72 -2.52 -13.95 28.60
N ALA A 73 -2.15 -12.90 27.87
CA ALA A 73 -2.81 -12.55 26.63
C ALA A 73 -2.65 -13.63 25.53
N PRO A 74 -3.67 -13.84 24.69
CA PRO A 74 -3.54 -14.71 23.52
C PRO A 74 -2.61 -14.06 22.47
N LYS A 75 -2.09 -14.87 21.54
CA LYS A 75 -1.05 -14.47 20.57
C LYS A 75 -1.46 -13.27 19.71
N GLU A 76 -2.75 -13.14 19.39
CA GLU A 76 -3.30 -12.06 18.57
C GLU A 76 -3.14 -10.69 19.24
N ARG A 77 -3.08 -10.63 20.58
CA ARG A 77 -2.83 -9.36 21.30
C ARG A 77 -1.40 -8.88 21.18
N TYR A 78 -0.44 -9.79 21.00
CA TYR A 78 0.93 -9.40 20.70
C TYR A 78 1.02 -8.78 19.30
N ASP A 79 0.29 -9.34 18.33
CA ASP A 79 0.20 -8.77 16.98
C ASP A 79 -0.45 -7.38 16.99
N ASP A 80 -1.62 -7.24 17.61
CA ASP A 80 -2.31 -5.94 17.79
C ASP A 80 -1.37 -4.88 18.40
N LEU A 81 -0.61 -5.26 19.43
CA LEU A 81 0.30 -4.37 20.13
C LEU A 81 1.50 -3.97 19.28
N ALA A 82 2.12 -4.94 18.60
CA ALA A 82 3.27 -4.70 17.74
C ALA A 82 2.89 -3.83 16.53
N VAL A 83 1.73 -4.07 15.94
CA VAL A 83 1.17 -3.26 14.85
C VAL A 83 0.90 -1.83 15.31
N ALA A 84 0.27 -1.64 16.47
CA ALA A 84 0.05 -0.30 17.03
C ALA A 84 1.38 0.45 17.25
N LEU A 85 2.39 -0.23 17.80
CA LEU A 85 3.74 0.34 17.98
C LEU A 85 4.36 0.77 16.66
N ALA A 86 4.40 -0.12 15.67
CA ALA A 86 4.99 0.17 14.37
C ALA A 86 4.26 1.30 13.64
N ARG A 87 2.94 1.37 13.73
CA ARG A 87 2.13 2.47 13.16
C ARG A 87 2.35 3.80 13.86
N THR A 88 2.79 3.79 15.11
CA THR A 88 3.24 4.99 15.84
C THR A 88 4.73 5.28 15.67
N GLY A 89 5.45 4.53 14.83
CA GLY A 89 6.88 4.71 14.55
C GLY A 89 7.84 4.01 15.51
N ALA A 90 7.34 3.33 16.54
CA ALA A 90 8.14 2.58 17.51
C ALA A 90 8.52 1.19 16.97
N HIS A 91 9.28 1.14 15.88
CA HIS A 91 9.60 -0.10 15.15
C HIS A 91 10.42 -1.09 15.98
N ASP A 92 11.40 -0.61 16.75
CA ASP A 92 12.24 -1.48 17.59
C ASP A 92 11.43 -2.12 18.73
N ASP A 93 10.54 -1.35 19.36
CA ASP A 93 9.61 -1.88 20.37
C ASP A 93 8.64 -2.89 19.76
N ALA A 94 8.15 -2.65 18.54
CA ALA A 94 7.30 -3.59 17.82
C ALA A 94 8.02 -4.93 17.58
N LEU A 95 9.27 -4.88 17.13
CA LEU A 95 10.11 -6.07 16.95
C LEU A 95 10.38 -6.80 18.27
N ALA A 96 10.59 -6.08 19.37
CA ALA A 96 10.75 -6.67 20.70
C ALA A 96 9.47 -7.40 21.16
N VAL A 97 8.28 -6.82 20.92
CA VAL A 97 6.99 -7.50 21.19
C VAL A 97 6.86 -8.79 20.38
N LEU A 98 7.25 -8.78 19.10
CA LEU A 98 7.26 -9.99 18.27
C LEU A 98 8.33 -11.00 18.68
N ALA A 99 9.45 -10.58 19.26
CA ALA A 99 10.43 -11.48 19.86
C ALA A 99 9.85 -12.21 21.08
N ALA A 100 9.17 -11.48 21.96
CA ALA A 100 8.46 -12.07 23.10
C ALA A 100 7.31 -13.00 22.65
N LYS A 101 6.56 -12.61 21.62
CA LYS A 101 5.51 -13.45 21.03
C LYS A 101 6.08 -14.79 20.54
N ASP A 102 7.16 -14.74 19.77
CA ASP A 102 7.81 -15.93 19.17
C ASP A 102 8.37 -16.89 20.21
N GLN A 103 8.90 -16.38 21.33
CA GLN A 103 9.34 -17.22 22.45
C GLN A 103 8.19 -18.00 23.07
N ARG A 104 6.99 -17.40 23.13
CA ARG A 104 5.81 -18.01 23.75
C ARG A 104 4.98 -18.85 22.78
N PHE A 105 4.91 -18.41 21.53
CA PHE A 105 4.12 -18.98 20.45
C PHE A 105 5.03 -19.15 19.23
N PRO A 106 5.96 -20.12 19.27
CA PRO A 106 6.94 -20.30 18.22
C PRO A 106 6.29 -20.80 16.92
N GLY A 107 6.84 -20.38 15.78
CA GLY A 107 6.46 -20.93 14.46
C GLY A 107 5.23 -20.30 13.82
N GLU A 108 4.71 -19.21 14.37
CA GLU A 108 3.58 -18.48 13.80
C GLU A 108 4.01 -17.67 12.56
N TYR A 109 3.42 -17.95 11.39
CA TYR A 109 3.74 -17.22 10.16
C TYR A 109 3.48 -15.71 10.31
N THR A 110 2.48 -15.32 11.10
CA THR A 110 2.08 -13.92 11.32
C THR A 110 3.15 -13.14 12.07
N THR A 111 3.92 -13.81 12.94
CA THR A 111 5.09 -13.23 13.60
C THR A 111 6.16 -12.87 12.58
N HIS A 112 6.49 -13.80 11.69
CA HIS A 112 7.49 -13.57 10.64
C HIS A 112 7.04 -12.51 9.63
N ALA A 113 5.76 -12.52 9.25
CA ALA A 113 5.23 -11.53 8.33
C ALA A 113 5.24 -10.12 8.93
N ASN A 114 4.77 -9.96 10.18
CA ASN A 114 4.85 -8.67 10.89
C ASN A 114 6.30 -8.21 11.08
N ARG A 115 7.24 -9.11 11.42
CA ARG A 115 8.67 -8.76 11.52
C ARG A 115 9.22 -8.25 10.19
N GLY A 116 8.96 -8.97 9.10
CA GLY A 116 9.45 -8.57 7.79
C GLY A 116 8.89 -7.22 7.35
N THR A 117 7.61 -6.97 7.60
CA THR A 117 7.01 -5.65 7.40
C THR A 117 7.66 -4.56 8.25
N PHE A 118 7.87 -4.77 9.55
CA PHE A 118 8.47 -3.76 10.43
C PHE A 118 9.92 -3.46 10.05
N LEU A 119 10.67 -4.47 9.59
CA LEU A 119 12.01 -4.28 9.03
C LEU A 119 11.98 -3.44 7.75
N ALA A 120 11.02 -3.69 6.85
CA ALA A 120 10.84 -2.89 5.64
C ALA A 120 10.50 -1.42 5.98
N MET A 121 9.65 -1.18 6.98
CA MET A 121 9.34 0.16 7.49
C MET A 121 10.56 0.87 8.07
N LYS A 122 11.45 0.11 8.73
CA LYS A 122 12.75 0.61 9.24
C LYS A 122 13.80 0.82 8.13
N GLY A 123 13.52 0.37 6.91
CA GLY A 123 14.44 0.44 5.77
C GLY A 123 15.40 -0.75 5.66
N ASP A 124 15.31 -1.75 6.54
CA ASP A 124 16.04 -3.00 6.41
C ASP A 124 15.31 -3.96 5.46
N VAL A 125 15.42 -3.66 4.16
CA VAL A 125 14.75 -4.45 3.11
C VAL A 125 15.34 -5.86 3.00
N ALA A 126 16.63 -6.05 3.30
CA ALA A 126 17.26 -7.37 3.24
C ALA A 126 16.73 -8.27 4.35
N GLY A 127 16.71 -7.78 5.59
CA GLY A 127 16.11 -8.48 6.73
C GLY A 127 14.61 -8.71 6.52
N ALA A 128 13.90 -7.72 5.96
CA ALA A 128 12.49 -7.87 5.60
C ALA A 128 12.25 -9.09 4.71
N LEU A 129 12.97 -9.21 3.60
CA LEU A 129 12.80 -10.32 2.66
C LEU A 129 13.08 -11.69 3.29
N VAL A 130 14.01 -11.78 4.23
CA VAL A 130 14.28 -13.04 4.97
C VAL A 130 13.05 -13.46 5.77
N GLU A 131 12.50 -12.54 6.57
CA GLU A 131 11.35 -12.81 7.43
C GLU A 131 10.07 -13.08 6.61
N LEU A 132 9.80 -12.30 5.56
CA LEU A 132 8.62 -12.50 4.70
C LEU A 132 8.67 -13.83 3.95
N ARG A 133 9.84 -14.24 3.45
CA ARG A 133 10.00 -15.57 2.83
C ARG A 133 9.83 -16.71 3.84
N ARG A 134 10.22 -16.49 5.10
CA ARG A 134 9.95 -17.45 6.18
C ARG A 134 8.46 -17.56 6.46
N ALA A 135 7.74 -16.43 6.49
CA ALA A 135 6.28 -16.43 6.60
C ALA A 135 5.62 -17.24 5.47
N LEU A 136 6.04 -17.00 4.22
CA LEU A 136 5.57 -17.74 3.04
C LEU A 136 5.94 -19.24 3.07
N THR A 137 7.07 -19.59 3.67
CA THR A 137 7.47 -21.01 3.85
C THR A 137 6.54 -21.73 4.83
N ILE A 138 6.11 -21.03 5.89
CA ILE A 138 5.18 -21.58 6.90
C ILE A 138 3.75 -21.61 6.36
N ASN A 139 3.34 -20.54 5.68
CA ASN A 139 2.02 -20.43 5.05
C ASN A 139 2.16 -19.76 3.67
N PRO A 140 2.08 -20.52 2.56
CA PRO A 140 2.14 -19.95 1.21
C PRO A 140 1.00 -18.98 0.89
N ASP A 141 -0.15 -19.17 1.55
CA ASP A 141 -1.31 -18.27 1.46
C ASP A 141 -1.30 -17.23 2.59
N ALA A 142 -0.14 -16.98 3.21
CA ALA A 142 0.04 -15.94 4.21
C ALA A 142 -0.58 -14.65 3.70
N HIS A 143 -1.32 -13.99 4.60
CA HIS A 143 -1.93 -12.72 4.28
C HIS A 143 -2.85 -12.79 3.04
N PHE A 144 -3.54 -13.92 2.82
CA PHE A 144 -4.48 -14.15 1.70
C PHE A 144 -3.78 -14.04 0.35
N GLY A 145 -2.55 -14.55 0.29
CA GLY A 145 -1.72 -14.57 -0.91
C GLY A 145 -1.09 -13.22 -1.28
N ARG A 146 -1.27 -12.16 -0.48
CA ARG A 146 -0.65 -10.84 -0.76
C ARG A 146 0.82 -10.77 -0.41
N GLU A 147 1.30 -11.63 0.50
CA GLU A 147 2.69 -11.58 0.98
C GLU A 147 3.68 -11.80 -0.17
N GLU A 148 3.33 -12.68 -1.11
CA GLU A 148 4.09 -12.88 -2.34
C GLU A 148 4.26 -11.57 -3.15
N PHE A 149 3.22 -10.75 -3.21
CA PHE A 149 3.24 -9.48 -3.94
C PHE A 149 4.05 -8.41 -3.19
N GLN A 150 4.02 -8.43 -1.86
CA GLN A 150 4.88 -7.59 -1.03
C GLN A 150 6.36 -7.93 -1.26
N VAL A 151 6.72 -9.22 -1.26
CA VAL A 151 8.07 -9.68 -1.58
C VAL A 151 8.49 -9.22 -2.98
N LYS A 152 7.67 -9.43 -4.00
CA LYS A 152 7.94 -8.96 -5.38
C LYS A 152 8.17 -7.45 -5.44
N LEU A 153 7.34 -6.67 -4.74
CA LEU A 153 7.48 -5.21 -4.70
C LEU A 153 8.80 -4.78 -4.04
N LEU A 154 9.19 -5.40 -2.92
CA LEU A 154 10.45 -5.11 -2.24
C LEU A 154 11.67 -5.50 -3.08
N GLU A 155 11.63 -6.67 -3.72
CA GLU A 155 12.68 -7.12 -4.66
C GLU A 155 12.81 -6.17 -5.86
N TYR A 156 11.68 -5.75 -6.42
CA TYR A 156 11.65 -4.77 -7.50
C TYR A 156 12.27 -3.44 -7.06
N LYS A 157 11.95 -2.95 -5.86
CA LYS A 157 12.56 -1.73 -5.32
C LYS A 157 14.07 -1.84 -5.18
N LEU A 158 14.60 -2.99 -4.75
CA LEU A 158 16.05 -3.20 -4.72
C LEU A 158 16.67 -3.17 -6.11
N ARG A 159 15.98 -3.68 -7.12
CA ARG A 159 16.44 -3.62 -8.52
C ARG A 159 16.39 -2.18 -9.06
N VAL A 160 15.30 -1.45 -8.80
CA VAL A 160 15.15 -0.05 -9.20
C VAL A 160 16.16 0.86 -8.50
N ALA A 161 16.50 0.59 -7.24
CA ALA A 161 17.55 1.34 -6.54
C ALA A 161 18.92 1.20 -7.22
N LYS A 162 19.18 0.07 -7.88
CA LYS A 162 20.40 -0.18 -8.67
C LYS A 162 20.29 0.38 -10.09
N ASP A 163 19.11 0.32 -10.68
CA ASP A 163 18.81 0.80 -12.02
C ASP A 163 17.43 1.50 -12.07
N PRO A 164 17.38 2.82 -11.91
CA PRO A 164 16.14 3.58 -11.94
C PRO A 164 15.38 3.51 -13.27
N THR A 165 16.09 3.22 -14.38
CA THR A 165 15.50 3.13 -15.72
C THR A 165 14.64 1.88 -15.89
N LEU A 166 14.68 0.94 -14.93
CA LEU A 166 13.83 -0.24 -14.91
C LEU A 166 12.34 0.10 -14.93
N ARG A 167 11.94 1.22 -14.31
CA ARG A 167 10.55 1.73 -14.30
C ARG A 167 9.99 2.06 -15.69
N GLU A 168 10.83 2.18 -16.69
CA GLU A 168 10.42 2.44 -18.07
C GLU A 168 10.25 1.15 -18.89
N ARG A 169 10.65 0.01 -18.34
CA ARG A 169 10.74 -1.27 -19.06
C ARG A 169 9.84 -2.35 -18.52
N GLU A 170 9.61 -2.38 -17.20
CA GLU A 170 8.77 -3.41 -16.58
C GLU A 170 7.95 -2.88 -15.39
N THR A 171 6.88 -3.60 -15.04
CA THR A 171 6.22 -3.44 -13.74
C THR A 171 6.93 -4.23 -12.65
N PHE A 172 6.59 -4.01 -11.38
CA PHE A 172 7.12 -4.82 -10.27
C PHE A 172 6.75 -6.31 -10.34
N LEU A 173 5.75 -6.67 -11.15
CA LEU A 173 5.37 -8.05 -11.43
C LEU A 173 6.20 -8.67 -12.58
N GLY A 174 7.13 -7.93 -13.17
CA GLY A 174 7.95 -8.37 -14.29
C GLY A 174 7.27 -8.31 -15.65
N HIS A 175 6.14 -7.60 -15.78
CA HIS A 175 5.49 -7.42 -17.08
C HIS A 175 6.33 -6.49 -17.97
N ASP A 176 6.75 -6.95 -19.15
CA ASP A 176 7.44 -6.13 -20.15
C ASP A 176 6.46 -5.08 -20.74
N LEU A 177 6.76 -3.80 -20.53
CA LEU A 177 5.90 -2.69 -20.96
C LEU A 177 5.81 -2.55 -22.49
N LYS A 178 6.73 -3.15 -23.25
CA LYS A 178 6.65 -3.18 -24.72
C LYS A 178 5.66 -4.20 -25.27
N ARG A 179 5.21 -5.14 -24.42
CA ARG A 179 4.37 -6.29 -24.82
C ARG A 179 2.95 -6.20 -24.28
N LEU A 180 2.43 -4.99 -24.03
CA LEU A 180 1.07 -4.86 -23.48
C LEU A 180 0.04 -5.50 -24.42
N ILE A 181 -0.53 -6.63 -23.99
CA ILE A 181 -1.71 -7.22 -24.63
C ILE A 181 -2.93 -6.64 -23.91
N VAL A 182 -3.49 -5.55 -24.47
CA VAL A 182 -4.74 -4.98 -23.99
C VAL A 182 -5.90 -5.88 -24.41
N GLN A 183 -6.58 -6.49 -23.45
CA GLN A 183 -7.80 -7.24 -23.73
C GLN A 183 -9.02 -6.31 -23.74
N THR A 184 -9.90 -6.53 -24.72
CA THR A 184 -11.18 -5.79 -24.86
C THR A 184 -12.34 -6.46 -24.12
N LYS A 185 -12.14 -7.68 -23.62
CA LYS A 185 -13.14 -8.46 -22.88
C LYS A 185 -12.58 -8.92 -21.55
N HIS A 186 -13.46 -8.94 -20.54
CA HIS A 186 -13.17 -9.57 -19.26
C HIS A 186 -12.99 -11.07 -19.49
N LYS A 187 -11.80 -11.57 -19.20
CA LYS A 187 -11.49 -13.00 -19.20
C LYS A 187 -11.49 -13.43 -17.74
N ASP A 188 -12.18 -14.53 -17.44
CA ASP A 188 -12.03 -15.21 -16.16
C ASP A 188 -10.58 -15.70 -16.05
N ASP A 189 -9.80 -14.98 -15.26
CA ASP A 189 -8.36 -15.19 -15.07
C ASP A 189 -8.06 -15.02 -13.59
N ARG A 190 -8.15 -16.15 -12.87
CA ARG A 190 -7.98 -16.22 -11.42
C ARG A 190 -6.65 -15.65 -10.94
N ASP A 191 -5.61 -15.67 -11.77
CA ASP A 191 -4.31 -15.12 -11.41
C ASP A 191 -4.32 -13.59 -11.43
N LEU A 192 -5.03 -12.98 -12.40
CA LEU A 192 -5.25 -11.53 -12.43
C LEU A 192 -6.13 -11.07 -11.26
N ASP A 193 -7.18 -11.82 -10.92
CA ASP A 193 -8.04 -11.52 -9.77
C ASP A 193 -7.29 -11.58 -8.46
N ARG A 194 -6.47 -12.62 -8.27
CA ARG A 194 -5.57 -12.74 -7.12
C ARG A 194 -4.61 -11.55 -7.05
N ALA A 195 -4.01 -11.16 -8.18
CA ALA A 195 -3.07 -10.05 -8.22
C ALA A 195 -3.74 -8.71 -7.90
N VAL A 196 -4.92 -8.43 -8.47
CA VAL A 196 -5.71 -7.23 -8.15
C VAL A 196 -6.06 -7.20 -6.68
N THR A 197 -6.60 -8.30 -6.15
CA THR A 197 -6.99 -8.43 -4.74
C THR A 197 -5.80 -8.20 -3.81
N ALA A 198 -4.67 -8.83 -4.10
CA ALA A 198 -3.44 -8.68 -3.35
C ALA A 198 -2.96 -7.22 -3.33
N MET A 199 -2.83 -6.57 -4.50
CA MET A 199 -2.34 -5.19 -4.60
C MET A 199 -3.29 -4.17 -3.97
N VAL A 200 -4.61 -4.36 -4.10
CA VAL A 200 -5.62 -3.56 -3.40
C VAL A 200 -5.48 -3.74 -1.88
N GLY A 201 -5.24 -4.96 -1.42
CA GLY A 201 -4.89 -5.26 -0.03
C GLY A 201 -3.61 -4.55 0.43
N LEU A 202 -2.57 -4.48 -0.39
CA LEU A 202 -1.34 -3.72 -0.08
C LEU A 202 -1.63 -2.21 0.09
N VAL A 203 -2.51 -1.63 -0.72
CA VAL A 203 -2.95 -0.23 -0.56
C VAL A 203 -3.75 -0.07 0.75
N ARG A 204 -4.72 -0.94 0.97
CA ARG A 204 -5.68 -0.87 2.08
C ARG A 204 -5.01 -1.07 3.44
N PHE A 205 -4.21 -2.12 3.57
CA PHE A 205 -3.65 -2.57 4.85
C PHE A 205 -2.16 -2.29 4.97
N GLY A 206 -1.45 -2.18 3.84
CA GLY A 206 -0.03 -1.90 3.83
C GLY A 206 0.29 -0.42 3.97
N GLY A 207 -0.64 0.49 3.67
CA GLY A 207 -0.33 1.92 3.55
C GLY A 207 0.54 2.23 2.32
N ALA A 208 0.59 1.32 1.35
CA ALA A 208 1.29 1.48 0.08
C ALA A 208 0.52 2.40 -0.89
N ASP A 209 -0.44 3.18 -0.40
CA ASP A 209 -1.24 4.12 -1.18
C ASP A 209 -0.43 5.27 -1.77
N ARG A 210 0.83 5.44 -1.31
CA ARG A 210 1.81 6.39 -1.86
C ARG A 210 2.85 5.75 -2.77
N ASP A 211 2.77 4.44 -3.03
CA ASP A 211 3.76 3.73 -3.82
C ASP A 211 3.45 3.84 -5.33
N PRO A 212 4.30 4.53 -6.12
CA PRO A 212 4.05 4.70 -7.55
C PRO A 212 4.12 3.38 -8.33
N ASP A 213 5.01 2.47 -7.94
CA ASP A 213 5.27 1.23 -8.65
C ASP A 213 4.14 0.21 -8.42
N LEU A 214 3.56 0.19 -7.22
CA LEU A 214 2.37 -0.59 -6.90
C LEU A 214 1.15 -0.14 -7.70
N TRP A 215 0.85 1.17 -7.71
CA TRP A 215 -0.29 1.70 -8.47
C TRP A 215 -0.15 1.44 -9.96
N PHE A 216 1.07 1.56 -10.50
CA PHE A 216 1.35 1.29 -11.89
C PHE A 216 1.19 -0.21 -12.23
N GLY A 217 1.68 -1.10 -11.37
CA GLY A 217 1.47 -2.55 -11.52
C GLY A 217 -0.01 -2.96 -11.43
N LEU A 218 -0.77 -2.33 -10.52
CA LEU A 218 -2.23 -2.52 -10.42
C LEU A 218 -2.94 -2.04 -11.67
N ALA A 219 -2.58 -0.87 -12.20
CA ALA A 219 -3.12 -0.37 -13.45
C ALA A 219 -2.92 -1.36 -14.59
N TRP A 220 -1.71 -1.88 -14.76
CA TRP A 220 -1.38 -2.84 -15.81
C TRP A 220 -2.18 -4.13 -15.70
N THR A 221 -2.33 -4.63 -14.48
CA THR A 221 -3.10 -5.85 -14.19
C THR A 221 -4.58 -5.65 -14.49
N LEU A 222 -5.15 -4.50 -14.11
CA LEU A 222 -6.52 -4.11 -14.45
C LEU A 222 -6.73 -3.97 -15.96
N MET A 223 -5.74 -3.48 -16.71
CA MET A 223 -5.81 -3.43 -18.18
C MET A 223 -5.84 -4.83 -18.80
N GLN A 224 -5.03 -5.75 -18.30
CA GLN A 224 -5.02 -7.15 -18.75
C GLN A 224 -6.34 -7.85 -18.42
N ARG A 225 -6.94 -7.52 -17.27
CA ARG A 225 -8.26 -8.00 -16.84
C ARG A 225 -9.44 -7.35 -17.60
N GLY A 226 -9.19 -6.29 -18.35
CA GLY A 226 -10.18 -5.54 -19.14
C GLY A 226 -10.91 -4.41 -18.38
N ASP A 227 -10.52 -4.11 -17.14
CA ASP A 227 -11.12 -3.09 -16.29
C ASP A 227 -10.56 -1.70 -16.58
N ASN A 228 -10.83 -1.23 -17.79
CA ASN A 228 -10.15 -0.08 -18.38
C ASN A 228 -10.36 1.24 -17.61
N GLN A 229 -11.53 1.41 -17.00
CA GLN A 229 -11.83 2.58 -16.17
C GLN A 229 -11.09 2.55 -14.84
N LEU A 230 -11.01 1.37 -14.21
CA LEU A 230 -10.26 1.17 -12.96
C LEU A 230 -8.76 1.30 -13.20
N ALA A 231 -8.26 0.79 -14.32
CA ALA A 231 -6.88 0.97 -14.75
C ALA A 231 -6.52 2.46 -14.91
N LEU A 232 -7.43 3.26 -15.48
CA LEU A 232 -7.22 4.70 -15.63
C LEU A 232 -7.14 5.43 -14.28
N MET A 233 -7.97 5.02 -13.32
CA MET A 233 -7.88 5.51 -11.94
C MET A 233 -6.53 5.14 -11.31
N ALA A 234 -6.09 3.88 -11.44
CA ALA A 234 -4.82 3.42 -10.93
C ALA A 234 -3.62 4.16 -11.56
N LEU A 235 -3.65 4.44 -12.88
CA LEU A 235 -2.63 5.28 -13.55
C LEU A 235 -2.60 6.69 -12.98
N ARG A 236 -3.76 7.30 -12.73
CA ARG A 236 -3.81 8.63 -12.11
C ARG A 236 -3.21 8.60 -10.70
N ARG A 237 -3.44 7.53 -9.93
CA ARG A 237 -2.80 7.34 -8.60
C ARG A 237 -1.28 7.19 -8.73
N ALA A 238 -0.82 6.40 -9.71
CA ALA A 238 0.60 6.23 -9.99
C ALA A 238 1.28 7.55 -10.43
N GLU A 239 0.61 8.37 -11.25
CA GLU A 239 1.08 9.70 -11.66
C GLU A 239 1.19 10.64 -10.46
N LEU A 240 0.15 10.70 -9.61
CA LEU A 240 0.16 11.51 -8.39
C LEU A 240 1.24 11.05 -7.39
N ALA A 241 1.61 9.77 -7.42
CA ALA A 241 2.72 9.19 -6.65
C ALA A 241 4.09 9.33 -7.34
N GLY A 242 4.16 9.86 -8.56
CA GLY A 242 5.42 10.15 -9.27
C GLY A 242 5.96 9.04 -10.17
N HIS A 243 5.14 8.09 -10.65
CA HIS A 243 5.60 7.07 -11.60
C HIS A 243 5.90 7.70 -12.98
N PRO A 244 7.08 7.47 -13.59
CA PRO A 244 7.53 8.20 -14.79
C PRO A 244 6.68 7.92 -16.04
N ARG A 245 6.10 6.72 -16.13
CA ARG A 245 5.28 6.27 -17.27
C ARG A 245 3.78 6.55 -17.14
N ALA A 246 3.30 6.83 -15.92
CA ALA A 246 1.87 6.75 -15.63
C ALA A 246 1.00 7.71 -16.46
N LYS A 247 1.49 8.94 -16.69
CA LYS A 247 0.78 9.92 -17.54
C LYS A 247 0.70 9.46 -19.00
N ALA A 248 1.82 9.04 -19.58
CA ALA A 248 1.88 8.61 -20.99
C ALA A 248 0.98 7.39 -21.23
N ASP A 249 1.09 6.36 -20.38
CA ASP A 249 0.27 5.16 -20.49
C ASP A 249 -1.21 5.47 -20.20
N GLY A 250 -1.51 6.46 -19.36
CA GLY A 250 -2.86 6.96 -19.11
C GLY A 250 -3.48 7.71 -20.30
N VAL A 251 -2.68 8.49 -21.03
CA VAL A 251 -3.10 9.10 -22.31
C VAL A 251 -3.49 8.00 -23.29
N ASP A 252 -2.62 7.02 -23.52
CA ASP A 252 -2.84 5.93 -24.47
C ASP A 252 -4.08 5.10 -24.11
N ARG A 253 -4.25 4.78 -22.82
CA ARG A 253 -5.45 4.10 -22.32
C ARG A 253 -6.72 4.93 -22.52
N SER A 254 -6.66 6.26 -22.33
CA SER A 254 -7.79 7.17 -22.55
C SER A 254 -8.22 7.18 -24.01
N LYS A 255 -7.30 7.04 -24.97
CA LYS A 255 -7.62 6.94 -26.40
C LYS A 255 -8.54 5.75 -26.71
N ALA A 256 -8.33 4.62 -26.02
CA ALA A 256 -9.11 3.40 -26.22
C ALA A 256 -10.53 3.47 -25.60
N ILE A 257 -10.86 4.51 -24.84
CA ILE A 257 -12.17 4.69 -24.20
C ILE A 257 -13.00 5.63 -25.09
N ARG A 258 -13.97 5.07 -25.82
CA ARG A 258 -14.83 5.77 -26.81
C ARG A 258 -15.43 7.10 -26.34
N ALA A 259 -15.73 7.22 -25.04
CA ALA A 259 -16.28 8.45 -24.46
C ALA A 259 -15.33 9.67 -24.54
N LEU A 260 -14.04 9.45 -24.80
CA LEU A 260 -12.97 10.46 -24.85
C LEU A 260 -12.41 10.68 -26.27
N GLU A 261 -12.94 10.01 -27.29
CA GLU A 261 -12.46 10.07 -28.69
C GLU A 261 -12.65 11.43 -29.37
N ARG A 262 -13.53 12.30 -28.83
CA ARG A 262 -13.83 13.63 -29.41
C ARG A 262 -12.75 14.69 -29.21
N TYR A 263 -11.66 14.38 -28.51
CA TYR A 263 -10.58 15.32 -28.23
C TYR A 263 -9.35 14.94 -29.05
N HIS A 264 -8.78 15.87 -29.82
CA HIS A 264 -7.65 15.57 -30.69
C HIS A 264 -6.27 15.74 -30.02
N ASP A 265 -6.22 16.47 -28.90
CA ASP A 265 -5.00 16.72 -28.12
C ASP A 265 -4.85 15.75 -26.94
N ASP A 266 -3.67 15.14 -26.81
CA ASP A 266 -3.37 14.10 -25.81
C ASP A 266 -3.35 14.68 -24.39
N ASP A 267 -2.81 15.88 -24.21
CA ASP A 267 -2.77 16.55 -22.91
C ASP A 267 -4.16 16.98 -22.44
N GLU A 268 -5.00 17.50 -23.34
CA GLU A 268 -6.39 17.81 -23.04
C GLU A 268 -7.20 16.57 -22.69
N ARG A 269 -7.00 15.48 -23.44
CA ARG A 269 -7.69 14.21 -23.18
C ARG A 269 -7.36 13.71 -21.78
N TRP A 270 -6.08 13.66 -21.42
CA TRP A 270 -5.68 13.23 -20.07
C TRP A 270 -6.20 14.17 -19.00
N ARG A 271 -6.10 15.49 -19.19
CA ARG A 271 -6.59 16.50 -18.24
C ARG A 271 -8.08 16.33 -17.92
N ARG A 272 -8.90 16.00 -18.92
CA ARG A 272 -10.34 15.76 -18.73
C ARG A 272 -10.62 14.45 -17.98
N ALA A 273 -9.92 13.39 -18.35
CA ALA A 273 -10.05 12.09 -17.69
C ALA A 273 -9.61 12.17 -16.22
N SER A 274 -8.42 12.70 -15.96
CA SER A 274 -7.86 12.89 -14.62
C SER A 274 -8.73 13.82 -13.78
N SER A 275 -9.27 14.92 -14.33
CA SER A 275 -10.20 15.80 -13.60
C SER A 275 -11.44 15.07 -13.07
N THR A 276 -11.97 14.10 -13.82
CA THR A 276 -13.12 13.28 -13.37
C THR A 276 -12.71 12.33 -12.26
N ILE A 277 -11.53 11.71 -12.39
CA ILE A 277 -10.96 10.84 -11.36
C ILE A 277 -10.67 11.63 -10.09
N ASP A 278 -10.07 12.81 -10.19
CA ASP A 278 -9.72 13.68 -9.06
C ASP A 278 -10.97 14.10 -8.27
N ARG A 279 -12.10 14.35 -8.93
CA ARG A 279 -13.39 14.56 -8.25
C ARG A 279 -13.88 13.32 -7.50
N ALA A 280 -13.67 12.12 -8.04
CA ALA A 280 -13.99 10.89 -7.35
C ALA A 280 -13.08 10.66 -6.12
N LEU A 281 -11.78 10.96 -6.26
CA LEU A 281 -10.81 10.92 -5.16
C LEU A 281 -11.19 11.89 -4.03
N ALA A 282 -11.60 13.11 -4.36
CA ALA A 282 -12.06 14.08 -3.36
C ALA A 282 -13.30 13.60 -2.59
N LYS A 283 -14.21 12.90 -3.27
CA LYS A 283 -15.38 12.27 -2.62
C LYS A 283 -14.96 11.13 -1.68
N GLY A 284 -14.05 10.26 -2.11
CA GLY A 284 -13.52 9.19 -1.27
C GLY A 284 -12.81 9.72 -0.02
N ALA A 285 -11.99 10.76 -0.16
CA ALA A 285 -11.37 11.44 0.97
C ALA A 285 -12.40 12.01 1.98
N ALA A 286 -13.53 12.54 1.49
CA ALA A 286 -14.62 13.00 2.36
C ALA A 286 -15.34 11.84 3.08
N VAL A 287 -15.41 10.64 2.47
CA VAL A 287 -15.93 9.43 3.12
C VAL A 287 -14.98 8.99 4.25
N GLU A 288 -13.68 8.93 3.98
CA GLU A 288 -12.67 8.59 4.99
C GLU A 288 -12.68 9.57 6.17
N ALA A 289 -12.75 10.87 5.91
CA ALA A 289 -12.81 11.88 6.96
C ALA A 289 -14.03 11.71 7.89
N ARG A 290 -15.20 11.33 7.34
CA ARG A 290 -16.39 11.02 8.15
C ARG A 290 -16.19 9.77 8.99
N ARG A 291 -15.54 8.73 8.44
CA ARG A 291 -15.23 7.50 9.16
C ARG A 291 -14.28 7.78 10.32
N HIS A 292 -13.21 8.55 10.11
CA HIS A 292 -12.30 8.99 11.17
C HIS A 292 -13.01 9.79 12.25
N ALA A 293 -13.92 10.70 11.88
CA ALA A 293 -14.68 11.47 12.86
C ALA A 293 -15.63 10.58 13.70
N ALA A 294 -16.22 9.54 13.10
CA ALA A 294 -17.03 8.56 13.81
C ALA A 294 -16.19 7.70 14.76
N GLU A 295 -15.04 7.20 14.29
CA GLU A 295 -14.07 6.44 15.07
C GLU A 295 -13.55 7.25 16.26
N ALA A 296 -13.14 8.50 16.05
CA ALA A 296 -12.67 9.39 17.11
C ALA A 296 -13.71 9.58 18.23
N LYS A 297 -15.01 9.65 17.90
CA LYS A 297 -16.09 9.71 18.89
C LYS A 297 -16.20 8.43 19.73
N LEU A 298 -15.97 7.26 19.13
CA LEU A 298 -15.96 5.99 19.86
C LEU A 298 -14.76 5.92 20.82
N LEU A 299 -13.57 6.31 20.34
CA LEU A 299 -12.34 6.34 21.12
C LEU A 299 -12.44 7.32 22.30
N ALA A 300 -12.96 8.54 22.09
CA ALA A 300 -13.14 9.54 23.14
C ALA A 300 -14.07 9.06 24.26
N ARG A 301 -15.06 8.20 23.93
CA ARG A 301 -15.99 7.58 24.89
C ARG A 301 -15.48 6.25 25.44
N LYS A 302 -14.23 5.85 25.14
CA LYS A 302 -13.63 4.58 25.52
C LYS A 302 -14.48 3.35 25.13
N ARG A 303 -15.23 3.44 24.02
CA ARG A 303 -16.06 2.35 23.51
C ARG A 303 -15.21 1.35 22.71
N TRP A 304 -14.26 0.70 23.37
CA TRP A 304 -13.21 -0.13 22.74
C TRP A 304 -13.74 -1.23 21.84
N ARG A 305 -14.77 -1.97 22.26
CA ARG A 305 -15.40 -3.02 21.43
C ARG A 305 -15.90 -2.47 20.11
N ALA A 306 -16.62 -1.35 20.14
CA ALA A 306 -17.10 -0.69 18.93
C ALA A 306 -15.97 -0.07 18.10
N ALA A 307 -14.95 0.49 18.75
CA ALA A 307 -13.84 1.16 18.07
C ALA A 307 -12.87 0.18 17.39
N PHE A 308 -12.58 -0.95 18.02
CA PHE A 308 -11.62 -1.97 17.55
C PHE A 308 -12.30 -3.21 16.97
N GLY A 309 -13.64 -3.24 16.92
CA GLY A 309 -14.39 -4.26 16.22
C GLY A 309 -14.50 -5.64 16.90
N TYR A 310 -14.29 -5.74 18.21
CA TYR A 310 -14.52 -6.96 19.02
C TYR A 310 -15.96 -7.08 19.53
#